data_AF-A0A1J5NTQ1-F1
#
_entry.id   AF-A0A1J5NTQ1-F1
#
_cell.length_a   1.000
_cell.length_b   1.000
_cell.length_c   1.000
_cell.angle_alpha   90.00
_cell.angle_beta   90.00
_cell.angle_gamma   90.00
#
_symmetry.space_group_name_H-M   'P 1'
#
loop_
_entity.id
_entity.type
_entity.pdbx_description
1 polymer ?
#
loop_
_entity_poly.entity_id
_entity_poly.type
_entity_poly.pdbx_seq_one_letter_code
_entity_poly.pdbx_strand_id
1 'polypeptide(L)'
;MNVAENIFLGRLPRRGLYPRWIDWKKCYEESAELLESLGLKIDPRTPASQLKVAEQQVVEIAKALSLNAKIIAMDEPTAPLTPREIDNLFKVVHLLKEQGVSIIYVSHRLSEVKEICDRATVLRDGQNVATVNVKETEIPDWIKMMVGRELDQMFPKVSVPRGPETLRVSNLTTSKLKNISFRAYQGEILGIAGLVGAGRTELARAIFGADPVQQGQIFINGQVAVLSNPREAIEKGIGLVPEDRKGQGLVLSILSEG
;
A
#
# COMPACT_ATOMS: atom_id res chain seq x y z
N MET A 1 18.25 -14.51 -12.01
CA MET A 1 17.08 -15.34 -12.36
C MET A 1 16.15 -14.52 -13.23
N ASN A 2 15.88 -14.98 -14.45
CA ASN A 2 14.91 -14.35 -15.34
C ASN A 2 13.48 -14.78 -15.02
N VAL A 3 12.50 -14.20 -15.72
CA VAL A 3 11.07 -14.49 -15.50
C VAL A 3 10.74 -15.97 -15.72
N ALA A 4 11.21 -16.57 -16.82
CA ALA A 4 10.95 -17.98 -17.13
C ALA A 4 11.53 -18.92 -16.05
N GLU A 5 12.75 -18.67 -15.60
CA GLU A 5 13.39 -19.41 -14.51
C GLU A 5 12.62 -19.28 -13.20
N ASN A 6 12.01 -18.11 -12.92
CA ASN A 6 11.20 -17.90 -11.73
C ASN A 6 9.89 -18.70 -11.79
N ILE A 7 9.19 -18.64 -12.92
CA ILE A 7 7.93 -19.37 -13.15
C ILE A 7 8.15 -20.88 -12.98
N PHE A 8 9.22 -21.41 -13.57
CA PHE A 8 9.53 -22.85 -13.57
C PHE A 8 10.57 -23.25 -12.52
N LEU A 9 10.76 -22.45 -11.47
CA LEU A 9 11.78 -22.72 -10.46
C LEU A 9 11.61 -24.10 -9.84
N GLY A 10 12.68 -24.90 -9.83
CA GLY A 10 12.68 -26.29 -9.33
C GLY A 10 12.09 -27.33 -10.29
N ARG A 11 11.56 -26.91 -11.45
CA ARG A 11 10.81 -27.75 -12.40
C ARG A 11 10.99 -27.33 -13.86
N LEU A 12 12.19 -26.86 -14.19
CA LEU A 12 12.55 -26.47 -15.55
C LEU A 12 12.29 -27.65 -16.51
N PRO A 13 11.64 -27.40 -17.67
CA PRO A 13 11.42 -28.42 -18.69
C PRO A 13 12.73 -29.12 -19.07
N ARG A 14 12.70 -30.43 -19.30
CA ARG A 14 13.89 -31.23 -19.60
C ARG A 14 13.79 -31.92 -20.96
N ARG A 15 14.92 -32.09 -21.64
CA ARG A 15 15.01 -32.83 -22.91
C ARG A 15 15.13 -34.34 -22.67
N GLY A 16 14.04 -35.06 -22.88
CA GLY A 16 14.04 -36.52 -23.04
C GLY A 16 14.67 -37.32 -21.89
N LEU A 17 15.28 -38.47 -22.21
CA LEU A 17 15.86 -39.45 -21.27
C LEU A 17 17.05 -38.94 -20.42
N TYR A 18 17.54 -37.72 -20.66
CA TYR A 18 18.69 -37.16 -19.96
C TYR A 18 18.26 -36.09 -18.93
N PRO A 19 18.12 -36.45 -17.64
CA PRO A 19 17.52 -35.58 -16.61
C PRO A 19 18.35 -34.33 -16.24
N ARG A 20 19.54 -34.15 -16.83
CA ARG A 20 20.43 -33.00 -16.57
C ARG A 20 20.31 -31.85 -17.58
N TRP A 21 19.58 -32.03 -18.68
CA TRP A 21 19.57 -31.06 -19.77
C TRP A 21 18.23 -30.31 -19.82
N ILE A 22 18.29 -29.01 -19.53
CA ILE A 22 17.14 -28.11 -19.54
C ILE A 22 16.74 -27.78 -20.98
N ASP A 23 15.44 -27.91 -21.30
CA ASP A 23 14.88 -27.41 -22.54
C ASP A 23 14.48 -25.93 -22.40
N TRP A 24 15.44 -25.06 -22.66
CA TRP A 24 15.22 -23.61 -22.60
C TRP A 24 14.22 -23.11 -23.63
N LYS A 25 14.18 -23.71 -24.81
CA LYS A 25 13.24 -23.28 -25.87
C LYS A 25 11.81 -23.49 -25.37
N LYS A 26 11.51 -24.70 -24.90
CA LYS A 26 10.21 -25.03 -24.32
C LYS A 26 9.89 -24.18 -23.09
N CYS A 27 10.86 -23.95 -22.20
CA CYS A 27 10.68 -23.09 -21.02
C CYS A 27 10.24 -21.67 -21.39
N TYR A 28 10.87 -21.06 -22.40
CA TYR A 28 10.51 -19.71 -22.86
C TYR A 28 9.17 -19.68 -23.60
N GLU A 29 8.85 -20.70 -24.39
CA GLU A 29 7.56 -20.83 -25.09
C GLU A 29 6.41 -20.96 -24.08
N GLU A 30 6.48 -21.92 -23.15
CA GLU A 30 5.45 -22.10 -22.12
C GLU A 30 5.32 -20.87 -21.20
N SER A 31 6.44 -20.21 -20.87
CA SER A 31 6.40 -18.97 -20.09
C SER A 31 5.69 -17.85 -20.84
N ALA A 32 5.98 -17.68 -22.13
CA ALA A 32 5.36 -16.63 -22.95
C ALA A 32 3.84 -16.85 -23.07
N GLU A 33 3.42 -18.09 -23.31
CA GLU A 33 2.00 -18.45 -23.38
C GLU A 33 1.26 -18.14 -22.07
N LEU A 34 1.86 -18.49 -20.93
CA LEU A 34 1.28 -18.18 -19.61
C LEU A 34 1.16 -16.68 -19.36
N LEU A 35 2.23 -15.93 -19.63
CA LEU A 35 2.23 -14.47 -19.43
C LEU A 35 1.23 -13.78 -20.34
N GLU A 36 1.16 -14.20 -21.62
CA GLU A 36 0.19 -13.66 -22.58
C GLU A 36 -1.25 -13.98 -22.18
N SER A 37 -1.51 -15.20 -21.69
CA SER A 37 -2.83 -15.57 -21.18
C SER A 37 -3.28 -14.66 -20.03
N LEU A 38 -2.35 -14.16 -19.21
CA LEU A 38 -2.61 -13.23 -18.11
C LEU A 38 -2.58 -11.75 -18.55
N GLY A 39 -2.50 -11.48 -19.86
CA GLY A 39 -2.46 -10.13 -20.42
C GLY A 39 -1.12 -9.41 -20.22
N LEU A 40 -0.06 -10.11 -19.83
CA LEU A 40 1.27 -9.55 -19.59
C LEU A 40 2.19 -9.80 -20.78
N LYS A 41 2.58 -8.73 -21.47
CA LYS A 41 3.50 -8.79 -22.63
C LYS A 41 4.93 -8.46 -22.19
N ILE A 42 5.63 -9.45 -21.66
CA ILE A 42 7.02 -9.31 -21.21
C ILE A 42 7.86 -10.44 -21.80
N ASP A 43 9.09 -10.15 -22.23
CA ASP A 43 10.03 -11.20 -22.64
C ASP A 43 10.37 -12.07 -21.42
N PRO A 44 10.10 -13.40 -21.45
CA PRO A 44 10.43 -14.31 -20.36
C PRO A 44 11.93 -14.35 -20.00
N ARG A 45 12.80 -13.85 -20.89
CA ARG A 45 14.26 -13.73 -20.64
C ARG A 45 14.63 -12.51 -19.81
N THR A 46 13.71 -11.57 -19.59
CA THR A 46 13.94 -10.37 -18.76
C THR A 46 14.33 -10.77 -17.34
N PRO A 47 15.36 -10.17 -16.73
CA PRO A 47 15.64 -10.37 -15.31
C PRO A 47 14.45 -9.98 -14.43
N ALA A 48 14.04 -10.84 -13.49
CA ALA A 48 12.89 -10.57 -12.63
C ALA A 48 13.06 -9.28 -11.79
N SER A 49 14.30 -8.89 -11.49
CA SER A 49 14.65 -7.66 -10.78
C SER A 49 14.36 -6.38 -11.57
N GLN A 50 14.14 -6.46 -12.88
CA GLN A 50 13.80 -5.31 -13.74
C GLN A 50 12.29 -5.10 -13.86
N LEU A 51 11.48 -6.02 -13.33
CA LEU A 51 10.02 -5.93 -13.37
C LEU A 51 9.49 -4.89 -12.40
N LYS A 52 8.43 -4.20 -12.80
CA LYS A 52 7.61 -3.39 -11.87
C LYS A 52 6.90 -4.30 -10.89
N VAL A 53 6.51 -3.76 -9.74
CA VAL A 53 5.83 -4.53 -8.68
C VAL A 53 4.55 -5.21 -9.19
N ALA A 54 3.74 -4.51 -10.00
CA ALA A 54 2.55 -5.10 -10.62
C ALA A 54 2.88 -6.29 -11.53
N GLU A 55 3.96 -6.19 -12.29
CA GLU A 55 4.41 -7.24 -13.21
C GLU A 55 4.94 -8.45 -12.42
N GLN A 56 5.66 -8.22 -11.32
CA GLN A 56 6.10 -9.28 -10.41
C GLN A 56 4.91 -10.05 -9.82
N GLN A 57 3.82 -9.36 -9.45
CA GLN A 57 2.63 -10.01 -8.94
C GLN A 57 1.99 -10.96 -9.97
N VAL A 58 1.89 -10.51 -11.22
CA VAL A 58 1.37 -11.35 -12.32
C VAL A 58 2.30 -12.53 -12.61
N VAL A 59 3.62 -12.36 -12.49
CA VAL A 59 4.59 -13.46 -12.62
C VAL A 59 4.42 -14.51 -11.52
N GLU A 60 4.17 -14.13 -10.27
CA GLU A 60 3.88 -15.09 -9.19
C GLU A 60 2.54 -15.82 -9.42
N ILE A 61 1.54 -15.16 -10.02
CA ILE A 61 0.30 -15.82 -10.47
C ILE A 61 0.61 -16.82 -11.59
N ALA A 62 1.42 -16.45 -12.58
CA ALA A 62 1.83 -17.34 -13.68
C ALA A 62 2.57 -18.59 -13.17
N LYS A 63 3.39 -18.41 -12.14
CA LYS A 63 4.07 -19.50 -11.42
C LYS A 63 3.11 -20.43 -10.71
N ALA A 64 2.08 -19.90 -10.03
CA ALA A 64 1.04 -20.72 -9.44
C ALA A 64 0.24 -21.50 -10.50
N LEU A 65 -0.11 -20.86 -11.62
CA LEU A 65 -0.85 -21.49 -12.72
C LEU A 65 -0.07 -22.60 -13.41
N SER A 66 1.22 -22.42 -13.64
CA SER A 66 2.05 -23.48 -14.22
C SER A 66 2.11 -24.71 -13.31
N LEU A 67 1.78 -24.62 -12.01
CA LEU A 67 1.63 -25.78 -11.11
C LEU A 67 0.25 -26.46 -11.24
N ASN A 68 -0.58 -26.04 -12.20
CA ASN A 68 -1.99 -26.42 -12.32
C ASN A 68 -2.75 -26.17 -11.00
N ALA A 69 -2.45 -25.06 -10.33
CA ALA A 69 -3.08 -24.71 -9.06
C ALA A 69 -4.60 -24.54 -9.24
N LYS A 70 -5.39 -25.30 -8.48
CA LYS A 70 -6.85 -25.16 -8.42
C LYS A 70 -7.30 -24.10 -7.42
N ILE A 71 -6.43 -23.74 -6.48
CA ILE A 71 -6.67 -22.75 -5.44
C ILE A 71 -5.45 -21.82 -5.37
N ILE A 72 -5.68 -20.51 -5.41
CA ILE A 72 -4.64 -19.49 -5.25
C ILE A 72 -5.02 -18.61 -4.05
N ALA A 73 -4.12 -18.48 -3.09
CA ALA A 73 -4.26 -17.54 -1.99
C ALA A 73 -3.42 -16.28 -2.27
N MET A 74 -4.06 -15.12 -2.18
CA MET A 74 -3.43 -13.82 -2.39
C MET A 74 -3.54 -13.00 -1.11
N ASP A 75 -2.38 -12.69 -0.51
CA ASP A 75 -2.29 -11.91 0.72
C ASP A 75 -1.98 -10.44 0.41
N GLU A 76 -2.95 -9.56 0.67
CA GLU A 76 -2.91 -8.11 0.37
C GLU A 76 -2.21 -7.74 -0.95
N PRO A 77 -2.64 -8.33 -2.10
CA PRO A 77 -1.87 -8.27 -3.34
C PRO A 77 -1.82 -6.87 -3.99
N THR A 78 -2.61 -5.91 -3.49
CA THR A 78 -2.75 -4.55 -4.01
C THR A 78 -2.05 -3.49 -3.17
N ALA A 79 -1.48 -3.84 -2.01
CA ALA A 79 -0.85 -2.89 -1.10
C ALA A 79 0.19 -1.97 -1.78
N PRO A 80 1.07 -2.47 -2.69
CA PRO A 80 2.06 -1.62 -3.37
C PRO A 80 1.59 -1.07 -4.72
N LEU A 81 0.34 -1.30 -5.15
CA LEU A 81 -0.12 -1.05 -6.51
C LEU A 81 -0.86 0.28 -6.66
N THR A 82 -0.73 0.90 -7.83
CA THR A 82 -1.54 2.06 -8.25
C THR A 82 -2.94 1.62 -8.68
N PRO A 83 -3.95 2.52 -8.71
CA PRO A 83 -5.32 2.15 -9.11
C PRO A 83 -5.41 1.47 -10.48
N ARG A 84 -4.64 1.93 -11.48
CA ARG A 84 -4.60 1.33 -12.82
C ARG A 84 -4.02 -0.09 -12.81
N GLU A 85 -3.06 -0.36 -11.92
CA GLU A 85 -2.46 -1.69 -11.76
C GLU A 85 -3.40 -2.64 -11.04
N ILE A 86 -4.18 -2.14 -10.07
CA ILE A 86 -5.25 -2.88 -9.39
C ILE A 86 -6.30 -3.35 -10.42
N ASP A 87 -6.74 -2.47 -11.32
CA ASP A 87 -7.70 -2.82 -12.38
C ASP A 87 -7.19 -3.97 -13.27
N ASN A 88 -5.89 -4.01 -13.55
CA ASN A 88 -5.29 -5.10 -14.32
C ASN A 88 -5.21 -6.40 -13.52
N LEU A 89 -4.89 -6.33 -12.22
CA LEU A 89 -4.95 -7.50 -11.34
C LEU A 89 -6.38 -8.06 -11.29
N PHE A 90 -7.40 -7.22 -11.22
CA PHE A 90 -8.81 -7.67 -11.21
C PHE A 90 -9.19 -8.39 -12.50
N LYS A 91 -8.74 -7.92 -13.66
CA LYS A 91 -8.93 -8.65 -14.93
C LYS A 91 -8.32 -10.04 -14.88
N VAL A 92 -7.12 -10.17 -14.31
CA VAL A 92 -6.46 -11.47 -14.12
C VAL A 92 -7.26 -12.37 -13.17
N VAL A 93 -7.73 -11.82 -12.04
CA VAL A 93 -8.59 -12.55 -11.07
C VAL A 93 -9.87 -13.07 -11.75
N HIS A 94 -10.52 -12.26 -12.57
CA HIS A 94 -11.71 -12.67 -13.32
C HIS A 94 -11.40 -13.79 -14.32
N LEU A 95 -10.30 -13.67 -15.09
CA LEU A 95 -9.88 -14.72 -16.03
C LEU A 95 -9.62 -16.05 -15.32
N LEU A 96 -8.90 -16.01 -14.20
CA LEU A 96 -8.61 -17.20 -13.39
C LEU A 96 -9.90 -17.87 -12.89
N LYS A 97 -10.87 -17.07 -12.45
CA LYS A 97 -12.19 -17.54 -12.02
C LYS A 97 -12.95 -18.20 -13.18
N GLU A 98 -12.93 -17.62 -14.37
CA GLU A 98 -13.53 -18.22 -15.58
C GLU A 98 -12.89 -19.57 -15.94
N GLN A 99 -11.59 -19.73 -15.67
CA GLN A 99 -10.86 -20.99 -15.83
C GLN A 99 -11.13 -22.01 -14.70
N GLY A 100 -12.01 -21.69 -13.74
CA GLY A 100 -12.38 -22.57 -12.64
C GLY A 100 -11.37 -22.60 -11.49
N VAL A 101 -10.44 -21.65 -11.43
CA VAL A 101 -9.51 -21.49 -10.31
C VAL A 101 -10.22 -20.79 -9.15
N SER A 102 -10.17 -21.39 -7.96
CA SER A 102 -10.68 -20.76 -6.74
C SER A 102 -9.65 -19.80 -6.16
N ILE A 103 -10.08 -18.63 -5.74
CA ILE A 103 -9.18 -17.58 -5.22
C ILE A 103 -9.57 -17.24 -3.78
N ILE A 104 -8.59 -17.30 -2.88
CA ILE A 104 -8.70 -16.77 -1.52
C ILE A 104 -8.01 -15.41 -1.54
N TYR A 105 -8.79 -14.34 -1.45
CA TYR A 105 -8.29 -12.97 -1.51
C TYR A 105 -8.36 -12.32 -0.12
N VAL A 106 -7.21 -11.98 0.45
CA VAL A 106 -7.10 -11.29 1.75
C VAL A 106 -6.91 -9.80 1.50
N SER A 107 -7.81 -8.97 2.01
CA SER A 107 -7.72 -7.53 1.90
C SER A 107 -8.53 -6.83 2.98
N HIS A 108 -8.02 -5.70 3.46
CA HIS A 108 -8.75 -4.75 4.30
C HIS A 108 -9.44 -3.65 3.48
N ARG A 109 -9.31 -3.68 2.14
CA ARG A 109 -9.89 -2.68 1.23
C ARG A 109 -11.23 -3.16 0.71
N LEU A 110 -12.31 -2.66 1.32
CA LEU A 110 -13.67 -3.11 1.06
C LEU A 110 -14.13 -2.91 -0.39
N SER A 111 -13.64 -1.87 -1.07
CA SER A 111 -13.92 -1.64 -2.50
C SER A 111 -13.42 -2.78 -3.38
N GLU A 112 -12.26 -3.37 -3.05
CA GLU A 112 -11.70 -4.50 -3.80
C GLU A 112 -12.55 -5.76 -3.57
N VAL A 113 -12.84 -6.07 -2.31
CA VAL A 113 -13.70 -7.22 -1.96
C VAL A 113 -15.05 -7.13 -2.66
N LYS A 114 -15.64 -5.94 -2.74
CA LYS A 114 -16.94 -5.72 -3.39
C LYS A 114 -16.90 -5.92 -4.91
N GLU A 115 -15.75 -5.67 -5.53
CA GLU A 115 -15.56 -5.79 -6.97
C GLU A 115 -15.34 -7.24 -7.41
N ILE A 116 -14.44 -7.96 -6.73
CA ILE A 116 -13.93 -9.26 -7.24
C ILE A 116 -14.41 -10.49 -6.48
N CYS A 117 -14.93 -10.36 -5.25
CA CYS A 117 -15.28 -11.51 -4.43
C CYS A 117 -16.76 -11.89 -4.54
N ASP A 118 -17.07 -13.18 -4.53
CA ASP A 118 -18.45 -13.68 -4.43
C ASP A 118 -18.92 -13.78 -2.97
N ARG A 119 -18.01 -14.14 -2.07
CA ARG A 119 -18.25 -14.36 -0.64
C ARG A 119 -17.12 -13.72 0.16
N ALA A 120 -17.46 -13.16 1.31
CA ALA A 120 -16.50 -12.58 2.24
C ALA A 120 -16.63 -13.24 3.61
N THR A 121 -15.50 -13.48 4.27
CA THR A 121 -15.46 -13.90 5.67
C THR A 121 -14.78 -12.81 6.47
N VAL A 122 -15.45 -12.29 7.49
CA VAL A 122 -14.92 -11.28 8.38
C VAL A 122 -14.33 -11.96 9.60
N LEU A 123 -13.02 -11.76 9.80
CA LEU A 123 -12.31 -12.23 10.98
C LEU A 123 -12.07 -11.07 11.95
N ARG A 124 -12.32 -11.28 13.24
CA ARG A 124 -12.04 -10.32 14.32
C ARG A 124 -11.55 -11.07 15.55
N ASP A 125 -10.48 -10.58 16.18
CA ASP A 125 -9.91 -11.17 17.40
C ASP A 125 -9.59 -12.68 17.26
N GLY A 126 -9.16 -13.11 16.08
CA GLY A 126 -8.87 -14.51 15.76
C GLY A 126 -10.12 -15.40 15.57
N GLN A 127 -11.32 -14.82 15.55
CA GLN A 127 -12.58 -15.54 15.41
C GLN A 127 -13.28 -15.19 14.08
N ASN A 128 -14.02 -16.16 13.54
CA ASN A 128 -14.94 -15.89 12.43
C ASN A 128 -16.19 -15.18 12.97
N VAL A 129 -16.35 -13.91 12.59
CA VAL A 129 -17.52 -13.10 12.95
C VAL A 129 -18.70 -13.46 12.07
N ALA A 130 -18.48 -13.53 10.76
CA ALA A 130 -19.51 -13.84 9.78
C ALA A 130 -18.90 -14.24 8.43
N THR A 131 -19.62 -15.09 7.69
CA THR A 131 -19.41 -15.30 6.27
C THR A 131 -20.66 -14.83 5.53
N VAL A 132 -20.48 -13.91 4.58
CA VAL A 132 -21.58 -13.22 3.89
C VAL A 132 -21.44 -13.30 2.37
N ASN A 133 -22.58 -13.23 1.68
CA ASN A 133 -22.60 -12.99 0.24
C ASN A 133 -22.27 -11.51 -0.02
N VAL A 134 -21.25 -11.27 -0.85
CA VAL A 134 -20.77 -9.92 -1.14
C VAL A 134 -21.84 -9.05 -1.81
N LYS A 135 -22.69 -9.65 -2.65
CA LYS A 135 -23.74 -8.93 -3.39
C LYS A 135 -24.92 -8.49 -2.53
N GLU A 136 -25.13 -9.15 -1.40
CA GLU A 136 -26.29 -8.95 -0.52
C GLU A 136 -25.97 -8.08 0.69
N THR A 137 -24.70 -7.70 0.87
CA THR A 137 -24.24 -7.03 2.08
C THR A 137 -23.60 -5.69 1.74
N GLU A 138 -23.94 -4.65 2.50
CA GLU A 138 -23.41 -3.32 2.27
C GLU A 138 -22.13 -3.04 3.06
N ILE A 139 -21.34 -2.09 2.58
CA ILE A 139 -20.05 -1.71 3.19
C ILE A 139 -20.20 -1.34 4.68
N PRO A 140 -21.23 -0.57 5.10
CA PRO A 140 -21.46 -0.28 6.51
C PRO A 140 -21.58 -1.53 7.41
N ASP A 141 -22.24 -2.57 6.92
CA ASP A 141 -22.42 -3.82 7.66
C ASP A 141 -21.09 -4.57 7.83
N TRP A 142 -20.26 -4.58 6.79
CA TRP A 142 -18.91 -5.15 6.88
C TRP A 142 -18.05 -4.41 7.91
N ILE A 143 -18.07 -3.07 7.90
CA ILE A 143 -17.34 -2.25 8.88
C ILE A 143 -17.79 -2.60 10.30
N LYS A 144 -19.11 -2.73 10.51
CA LYS A 144 -19.68 -3.15 11.79
C LYS A 144 -19.19 -4.54 12.21
N MET A 145 -19.13 -5.50 11.30
CA MET A 145 -18.60 -6.84 11.59
C MET A 145 -17.10 -6.79 11.97
N MET A 146 -16.31 -6.00 11.24
CA MET A 146 -14.87 -5.86 11.47
C MET A 146 -14.53 -5.18 12.80
N VAL A 147 -15.28 -4.14 13.19
CA VAL A 147 -14.99 -3.30 14.35
C VAL A 147 -15.78 -3.71 15.59
N GLY A 148 -16.94 -4.35 15.41
CA GLY A 148 -17.81 -4.82 16.49
C GLY A 148 -18.64 -3.74 17.18
N ARG A 149 -18.81 -2.56 16.55
CA ARG A 149 -19.59 -1.42 17.06
C ARG A 149 -20.33 -0.74 15.92
N GLU A 150 -21.42 -0.03 16.23
CA GLU A 150 -22.19 0.74 15.26
C GLU A 150 -21.36 1.95 14.74
N LEU A 151 -21.53 2.31 13.46
CA LEU A 151 -20.76 3.37 12.77
C LEU A 151 -20.95 4.77 13.39
N ASP A 152 -22.12 5.02 13.98
CA ASP A 152 -22.45 6.24 14.73
C ASP A 152 -21.63 6.41 16.02
N GLN A 153 -21.09 5.33 16.58
CA GLN A 153 -20.15 5.34 17.70
C GLN A 153 -18.68 5.49 17.26
N MET A 154 -18.39 5.41 15.96
CA MET A 154 -17.02 5.43 15.42
C MET A 154 -16.44 6.85 15.35
N PHE A 155 -17.30 7.85 15.20
CA PHE A 155 -16.92 9.27 15.21
C PHE A 155 -17.93 10.05 16.05
N PRO A 156 -17.89 9.95 17.40
CA PRO A 156 -18.61 10.94 18.19
C PRO A 156 -18.10 12.30 17.74
N LYS A 157 -18.97 13.13 17.15
CA LYS A 157 -18.67 14.54 16.89
C LYS A 157 -18.61 15.22 18.25
N VAL A 158 -17.53 14.98 18.97
CA VAL A 158 -17.24 15.70 20.21
C VAL A 158 -17.01 17.13 19.76
N SER A 159 -17.98 18.00 20.02
CA SER A 159 -17.81 19.42 19.80
C SER A 159 -16.81 19.90 20.86
N VAL A 160 -15.57 20.09 20.45
CA VAL A 160 -14.55 20.71 21.27
C VAL A 160 -14.58 22.21 20.96
N PRO A 161 -14.84 23.08 21.94
CA PRO A 161 -14.77 24.52 21.71
C PRO A 161 -13.35 24.89 21.27
N ARG A 162 -13.25 25.74 20.24
CA ARG A 162 -11.96 26.18 19.70
C ARG A 162 -11.21 26.97 20.78
N GLY A 163 -10.05 26.47 21.19
CA GLY A 163 -9.17 27.17 22.11
C GLY A 163 -8.30 28.23 21.42
N PRO A 164 -7.26 28.74 22.10
CA PRO A 164 -6.34 29.73 21.54
C PRO A 164 -5.53 29.19 20.34
N GLU A 165 -4.93 30.10 19.57
CA GLU A 165 -4.00 29.78 18.49
C GLU A 165 -2.77 29.04 19.06
N THR A 166 -2.55 27.81 18.63
CA THR A 166 -1.44 26.95 19.11
C THR A 166 -0.31 26.89 18.09
N LEU A 167 -0.64 26.93 16.79
CA LEU A 167 0.33 26.93 15.71
C LEU A 167 -0.06 27.99 14.68
N ARG A 168 0.89 28.84 14.28
CA ARG A 168 0.74 29.71 13.12
C ARG A 168 1.95 29.57 12.20
N VAL A 169 1.68 29.32 10.93
CA VAL A 169 2.67 29.28 9.87
C VAL A 169 2.43 30.50 8.98
N SER A 170 3.46 31.27 8.69
CA SER A 170 3.35 32.52 7.93
C SER A 170 4.41 32.60 6.85
N ASN A 171 3.97 32.65 5.60
CA ASN A 171 4.78 32.80 4.39
C ASN A 171 5.91 31.76 4.28
N LEU A 172 5.67 30.54 4.76
CA LEU A 172 6.66 29.48 4.80
C LEU A 172 7.08 29.08 3.39
N THR A 173 8.38 29.14 3.12
CA THR A 173 8.96 28.81 1.83
C THR A 173 10.17 27.91 2.03
N THR A 174 10.24 26.84 1.23
CA THR A 174 11.36 25.89 1.17
C THR A 174 11.77 25.69 -0.28
N SER A 175 12.71 24.78 -0.55
CA SER A 175 13.05 24.40 -1.93
C SER A 175 11.87 23.82 -2.73
N LYS A 176 10.85 23.29 -2.05
CA LYS A 176 9.68 22.63 -2.66
C LYS A 176 8.35 23.33 -2.38
N LEU A 177 8.28 24.19 -1.38
CA LEU A 177 7.06 24.89 -0.94
C LEU A 177 7.19 26.39 -1.14
N LYS A 178 6.10 27.07 -1.50
CA LYS A 178 6.10 28.52 -1.73
C LYS A 178 4.95 29.18 -0.98
N ASN A 179 5.28 30.12 -0.11
CA ASN A 179 4.35 31.04 0.53
C ASN A 179 3.14 30.36 1.21
N ILE A 180 3.42 29.39 2.09
CA ILE A 180 2.39 28.66 2.83
C ILE A 180 2.05 29.40 4.13
N SER A 181 0.77 29.66 4.35
CA SER A 181 0.26 30.35 5.55
C SER A 181 -1.01 29.69 6.06
N PHE A 182 -1.04 29.32 7.34
CA PHE A 182 -2.24 28.79 8.01
C PHE A 182 -2.11 28.88 9.53
N ARG A 183 -3.21 28.59 10.24
CA ARG A 183 -3.29 28.59 11.70
C ARG A 183 -3.99 27.33 12.18
N ALA A 184 -3.55 26.79 13.30
CA ALA A 184 -4.22 25.71 14.02
C ALA A 184 -4.41 26.11 15.49
N TYR A 185 -5.50 25.65 16.09
CA TYR A 185 -5.97 26.09 17.40
C TYR A 185 -6.08 24.90 18.33
N GLN A 186 -6.04 25.16 19.63
CA GLN A 186 -6.17 24.11 20.64
C GLN A 186 -7.52 23.40 20.50
N GLY A 187 -7.48 22.07 20.46
CA GLY A 187 -8.67 21.21 20.28
C GLY A 187 -9.14 21.06 18.82
N GLU A 188 -8.49 21.71 17.86
CA GLU A 188 -8.81 21.60 16.43
C GLU A 188 -8.01 20.47 15.75
N ILE A 189 -8.68 19.70 14.90
CA ILE A 189 -8.03 18.80 13.94
C ILE A 189 -7.98 19.51 12.59
N LEU A 190 -6.81 20.00 12.19
CA LEU A 190 -6.59 20.63 10.89
C LEU A 190 -6.13 19.59 9.86
N GLY A 191 -6.91 19.40 8.79
CA GLY A 191 -6.56 18.52 7.67
C GLY A 191 -5.96 19.29 6.49
N ILE A 192 -4.84 18.80 5.95
CA ILE A 192 -4.21 19.31 4.72
C ILE A 192 -4.30 18.23 3.63
N ALA A 193 -5.03 18.51 2.55
CA ALA A 193 -5.26 17.58 1.45
C ALA A 193 -4.69 18.10 0.12
N GLY A 194 -4.35 17.17 -0.78
CA GLY A 194 -3.78 17.47 -2.10
C GLY A 194 -3.35 16.20 -2.83
N LEU A 195 -3.12 16.31 -4.13
CA LEU A 195 -2.62 15.20 -4.97
C LEU A 195 -1.21 14.76 -4.53
N VAL A 196 -0.76 13.60 -5.02
CA VAL A 196 0.62 13.14 -4.85
C VAL A 196 1.57 14.20 -5.41
N GLY A 197 2.59 14.58 -4.63
CA GLY A 197 3.52 15.66 -4.98
C GLY A 197 3.07 17.07 -4.60
N ALA A 198 1.89 17.26 -3.99
CA ALA A 198 1.42 18.58 -3.54
C ALA A 198 2.19 19.18 -2.35
N GLY A 199 3.23 18.52 -1.84
CA GLY A 199 4.09 19.05 -0.77
C GLY A 199 3.60 18.81 0.66
N ARG A 200 2.64 17.90 0.88
CA ARG A 200 2.09 17.60 2.22
C ARG A 200 3.16 17.11 3.19
N THR A 201 3.97 16.16 2.74
CA THR A 201 5.02 15.52 3.53
C THR A 201 6.17 16.48 3.77
N GLU A 202 6.56 17.23 2.76
CA GLU A 202 7.52 18.35 2.86
C GLU A 202 7.06 19.41 3.86
N LEU A 203 5.76 19.75 3.88
CA LEU A 203 5.24 20.76 4.80
C LEU A 203 5.33 20.28 6.25
N ALA A 204 4.91 19.05 6.52
CA ALA A 204 5.01 18.46 7.85
C ALA A 204 6.47 18.37 8.32
N ARG A 205 7.39 17.96 7.44
CA ARG A 205 8.83 17.90 7.73
C ARG A 205 9.44 19.27 7.98
N ALA A 206 9.09 20.28 7.19
CA ALA A 206 9.56 21.65 7.37
C ALA A 206 9.10 22.24 8.71
N ILE A 207 7.83 22.02 9.08
CA ILE A 207 7.30 22.46 10.39
C ILE A 207 7.99 21.73 11.54
N PHE A 208 8.37 20.47 11.35
CA PHE A 208 9.10 19.69 12.34
C PHE A 208 10.61 19.99 12.38
N GLY A 209 11.13 20.90 11.54
CA GLY A 209 12.56 21.20 11.47
C GLY A 209 13.41 20.10 10.82
N ALA A 210 12.79 19.13 10.14
CA ALA A 210 13.51 18.08 9.41
C ALA A 210 13.99 18.56 8.02
N ASP A 211 13.29 19.53 7.43
CA ASP A 211 13.67 20.16 6.16
C ASP A 211 13.94 21.67 6.38
N PRO A 212 14.98 22.24 5.75
CA PRO A 212 15.35 23.63 5.97
C PRO A 212 14.32 24.61 5.41
N VAL A 213 13.96 25.60 6.22
CA VAL A 213 13.08 26.71 5.85
C VAL A 213 13.92 27.88 5.34
N GLN A 214 13.59 28.39 4.15
CA GLN A 214 14.32 29.50 3.53
C GLN A 214 13.73 30.86 3.94
N GLN A 215 12.41 30.95 4.04
CA GLN A 215 11.69 32.17 4.40
C GLN A 215 10.40 31.82 5.16
N GLY A 216 9.87 32.81 5.88
CA GLY A 216 8.66 32.69 6.68
C GLY A 216 8.94 32.46 8.16
N GLN A 217 7.87 32.37 8.93
CA GLN A 217 7.93 32.21 10.39
C GLN A 217 6.92 31.16 10.85
N ILE A 218 7.34 30.38 11.84
CA ILE A 218 6.49 29.44 12.57
C ILE A 218 6.32 30.00 13.98
N PHE A 219 5.10 29.99 14.49
CA PHE A 219 4.79 30.39 15.85
C PHE A 219 4.14 29.20 16.57
N ILE A 220 4.61 28.92 17.79
CA ILE A 220 4.05 27.88 18.68
C ILE A 220 3.60 28.59 19.95
N ASN A 221 2.32 28.46 20.30
CA ASN A 221 1.70 29.13 21.45
C ASN A 221 1.98 30.65 21.46
N GLY A 222 1.91 31.29 20.29
CA GLY A 222 2.16 32.72 20.10
C GLY A 222 3.64 33.15 20.06
N GLN A 223 4.59 32.25 20.35
CA GLN A 223 6.03 32.56 20.33
C GLN A 223 6.67 32.14 19.01
N VAL A 224 7.57 32.98 18.47
CA VAL A 224 8.34 32.62 17.26
C VAL A 224 9.20 31.40 17.56
N ALA A 225 9.04 30.36 16.76
CA ALA A 225 9.82 29.14 16.83
C ALA A 225 10.80 29.07 15.66
N VAL A 226 12.08 29.23 15.97
CA VAL A 226 13.16 28.77 15.09
C VAL A 226 13.32 27.28 15.33
N LEU A 227 13.14 26.49 14.27
CA LEU A 227 13.20 25.03 14.29
C LEU A 227 14.19 24.58 13.23
N SER A 228 15.44 24.36 13.63
CA SER A 228 16.54 24.01 12.73
C SER A 228 16.80 22.51 12.68
N ASN A 229 16.20 21.76 13.61
CA ASN A 229 16.30 20.31 13.69
C ASN A 229 15.06 19.71 14.40
N PRO A 230 14.80 18.41 14.23
CA PRO A 230 13.69 17.71 14.90
C PRO A 230 13.67 17.79 16.42
N ARG A 231 14.83 17.87 17.09
CA ARG A 231 14.91 17.90 18.56
C ARG A 231 14.26 19.16 19.12
N GLU A 232 14.51 20.31 18.50
CA GLU A 232 13.89 21.59 18.90
C GLU A 232 12.36 21.56 18.76
N ALA A 233 11.83 20.86 17.76
CA ALA A 233 10.39 20.71 17.59
C ALA A 233 9.77 19.86 18.71
N ILE A 234 10.44 18.76 19.08
CA ILE A 234 10.03 17.87 20.19
C ILE A 234 10.05 18.62 21.53
N GLU A 235 11.09 19.41 21.80
CA GLU A 235 11.19 20.24 23.03
C GLU A 235 10.04 21.26 23.13
N LYS A 236 9.49 21.70 22.00
CA LYS A 236 8.32 22.58 21.93
C LYS A 236 6.99 21.84 21.84
N GLY A 237 6.99 20.53 22.04
CA GLY A 237 5.78 19.70 22.10
C GLY A 237 5.20 19.31 20.74
N ILE A 238 5.97 19.44 19.65
CA ILE A 238 5.57 18.96 18.33
C ILE A 238 6.07 17.53 18.14
N GLY A 239 5.16 16.61 17.80
CA GLY A 239 5.49 15.26 17.34
C GLY A 239 5.19 15.10 15.85
N LEU A 240 6.06 14.38 15.13
CA LEU A 240 5.83 14.00 13.74
C LEU A 240 5.69 12.48 13.63
N VAL A 241 4.60 12.03 13.02
CA VAL A 241 4.46 10.65 12.54
C VAL A 241 4.73 10.67 11.03
N PRO A 242 5.89 10.19 10.56
CA PRO A 242 6.25 10.28 9.15
C PRO A 242 5.41 9.32 8.30
N GLU A 243 5.26 9.68 7.02
CA GLU A 243 4.62 8.84 6.00
C GLU A 243 5.44 7.56 5.76
N ASP A 244 6.76 7.68 5.59
CA ASP A 244 7.68 6.55 5.52
C ASP A 244 8.13 6.13 6.93
N ARG A 245 7.32 5.31 7.58
CA ARG A 245 7.61 4.81 8.93
C ARG A 245 8.85 3.93 8.99
N LYS A 246 9.18 3.20 7.92
CA LYS A 246 10.33 2.28 7.91
C LYS A 246 11.65 3.04 7.81
N GLY A 247 11.74 4.00 6.89
CA GLY A 247 12.97 4.78 6.69
C GLY A 247 13.14 5.96 7.64
N GLN A 248 12.06 6.55 8.14
CA GLN A 248 12.10 7.80 8.92
C GLN A 248 11.58 7.66 10.36
N GLY A 249 10.83 6.61 10.66
CA GLY A 249 10.21 6.39 11.97
C GLY A 249 10.85 5.29 12.82
N LEU A 250 11.72 4.45 12.24
CA LEU A 250 12.30 3.29 12.89
C LEU A 250 13.83 3.31 12.76
N VAL A 251 14.52 2.94 13.85
CA VAL A 251 15.98 2.73 13.82
C VAL A 251 16.24 1.26 13.50
N LEU A 252 16.09 0.89 12.23
CA LEU A 252 16.22 -0.50 11.78
C LEU A 252 17.65 -1.05 11.90
N SER A 253 18.67 -0.17 11.94
CA SER A 253 20.08 -0.56 12.10
C SER A 253 20.40 -1.14 13.48
N ILE A 254 19.54 -0.96 14.49
CA ILE A 254 19.69 -1.57 15.81
C ILE A 254 19.10 -2.99 15.84
N LEU A 255 18.23 -3.35 14.89
CA LEU A 255 17.54 -4.65 14.84
C LEU A 255 18.24 -5.69 13.94
N SER A 256 19.38 -5.35 13.34
CA SER A 256 20.13 -6.21 12.41
C SER A 256 21.43 -6.80 12.97
N GLU A 257 21.65 -6.75 14.28
CA GLU A 257 22.65 -7.59 14.96
C GLU A 257 21.93 -8.66 15.79
N GLY A 258 21.71 -9.82 15.15
CA GLY A 258 21.12 -11.02 15.73
C GLY A 258 21.08 -12.15 14.71
#